data_AF-A0AAD7U2G7-F1
#
_entry.id   AF-A0AAD7U2G7-F1
#
_cell.length_a   1.000
_cell.length_b   1.000
_cell.length_c   1.000
_cell.angle_alpha   90.00
_cell.angle_beta   90.00
_cell.angle_gamma   90.00
#
_symmetry.space_group_name_H-M   'P 1'
#
loop_
_entity.id
_entity.type
_entity.pdbx_description
1 polymer ?
#
loop_
_entity_poly.entity_id
_entity_poly.type
_entity_poly.pdbx_seq_one_letter_code
_entity_poly.pdbx_strand_id
1 'polypeptide(L)'
;MDYLKDQINDAYANASPPPARTSSTPVSVLRMEDSLELCGMTPEEAEQLQKEMDDVAKWEESNKQAADALYQQIVWRPKAFPALPPPQRYQVPLPSDTDSRFKINISVSGQLGMKLECEGTQSNLALITQSVDNATLCLDEEISGPVIWTQRVYFATEAAVKMTPTPTPKDPLQEYTLAHLIALLLVKQRRHLASLKPDDRTLQYFVGTDAIPPQGNCTISRSSLYATAIRRRLLQTGMWCYFLQLEIREASASSPSKARADRRSKATKGISLAGWRIPIPLPRDVDSAFSIPITVLGEPGLQIILCEWIFKQMPSETITRTVDSANQCIDGLVGGKRLCVHRGYFPSQRGSEIYVSTKYPPEPGFTVAHMLTHIIRKQYDGWIKSYGRIGTKAKLKDVVGPGEVALPDAEVGYENLYIVAIRRSTGADGRLRWFPQLEVRFQ
;
A
#
# COMPACT_ATOMS: atom_id res chain seq x y z
N MET A 1 6.63 35.26 11.06
CA MET A 1 8.04 35.64 10.84
C MET A 1 8.52 35.33 9.44
N ASP A 2 8.22 34.16 8.86
CA ASP A 2 8.66 33.82 7.50
C ASP A 2 7.96 34.63 6.37
N TYR A 3 6.71 35.03 6.58
CA TYR A 3 5.97 35.89 5.64
C TYR A 3 6.60 37.29 5.43
N LEU A 4 7.25 37.84 6.46
CA LEU A 4 7.96 39.12 6.39
C LEU A 4 9.33 38.98 5.71
N LYS A 5 9.99 37.82 5.84
CA LYS A 5 11.23 37.52 5.11
C LYS A 5 11.00 37.38 3.61
N ASP A 6 9.88 36.77 3.22
CA ASP A 6 9.55 36.59 1.81
C ASP A 6 9.18 37.91 1.12
N GLN A 7 8.44 38.81 1.80
CA GLN A 7 8.15 40.14 1.23
C GLN A 7 9.40 41.03 1.10
N ILE A 8 10.38 40.91 2.00
CA ILE A 8 11.64 41.65 1.91
C ILE A 8 12.50 41.11 0.75
N ASN A 9 12.53 39.79 0.54
CA ASN A 9 13.26 39.18 -0.57
C ASN A 9 12.66 39.50 -1.94
N ASP A 10 11.32 39.53 -2.05
CA ASP A 10 10.63 39.91 -3.30
C ASP A 10 10.78 41.40 -3.64
N ALA A 11 10.93 42.27 -2.64
CA ALA A 11 11.25 43.68 -2.86
C ALA A 11 12.69 43.88 -3.37
N TYR A 12 13.64 43.04 -2.96
CA TYR A 12 15.03 43.07 -3.44
C TYR A 12 15.20 42.48 -4.84
N ALA A 13 14.39 41.49 -5.23
CA ALA A 13 14.47 40.85 -6.54
C ALA A 13 13.96 41.72 -7.71
N ASN A 14 13.12 42.72 -7.42
CA ASN A 14 12.48 43.56 -8.45
C ASN A 14 13.10 44.97 -8.60
N ALA A 15 14.14 45.31 -7.82
CA ALA A 15 14.84 46.57 -7.96
C ALA A 15 15.85 46.51 -9.13
N SER A 16 15.68 47.39 -10.12
CA SER A 16 16.63 47.50 -11.24
C SER A 16 18.03 47.90 -10.72
N PRO A 17 19.12 47.34 -11.28
CA PRO A 17 20.46 47.59 -10.77
C PRO A 17 20.84 49.06 -10.98
N PRO A 18 21.39 49.75 -9.96
CA PRO A 18 21.87 51.11 -10.14
C PRO A 18 23.15 51.10 -10.98
N PRO A 19 23.44 52.20 -11.71
CA PRO A 19 24.66 52.29 -12.49
C PRO A 19 25.88 52.23 -11.57
N ALA A 20 26.89 51.48 -12.01
CA ALA A 20 28.12 51.25 -11.29
C ALA A 20 28.77 52.56 -10.85
N ARG A 21 28.79 52.80 -9.53
CA ARG A 21 29.61 53.83 -8.90
C ARG A 21 30.59 53.16 -7.95
N THR A 22 31.86 53.32 -8.29
CA THR A 22 33.03 53.07 -7.45
C THR A 22 33.07 54.07 -6.31
N SER A 23 32.64 53.68 -5.10
CA SER A 23 33.14 54.27 -3.84
C SER A 23 32.68 53.42 -2.66
N SER A 24 33.64 52.86 -1.94
CA SER A 24 33.46 52.18 -0.67
C SER A 24 33.03 53.15 0.43
N THR A 25 31.78 53.10 0.83
CA THR A 25 31.30 53.68 2.11
C THR A 25 30.72 52.54 2.95
N PRO A 26 31.08 52.43 4.25
CA PRO A 26 30.59 51.36 5.10
C PRO A 26 29.09 51.54 5.35
N VAL A 27 28.33 50.46 5.21
CA VAL A 27 26.91 50.40 5.58
C VAL A 27 26.80 50.61 7.09
N SER A 28 26.35 51.78 7.49
CA SER A 28 26.00 52.07 8.88
C SER A 28 24.78 51.23 9.24
N VAL A 29 24.95 50.31 10.20
CA VAL A 29 23.84 49.58 10.84
C VAL A 29 22.96 50.64 11.48
N LEU A 30 21.78 50.89 10.91
CA LEU A 30 20.75 51.73 11.51
C LEU A 30 20.50 51.21 12.92
N ARG A 31 20.66 52.10 13.91
CA ARG A 31 20.36 51.74 15.30
C ARG A 31 18.84 51.51 15.39
N MET A 32 18.45 50.55 16.22
CA MET A 32 17.03 50.20 16.46
C MET A 32 16.19 51.44 16.84
N GLU A 33 16.86 52.43 17.46
CA GLU A 33 16.34 53.76 17.82
C GLU A 33 15.82 54.54 16.60
N ASP A 34 16.51 54.49 15.45
CA ASP A 34 16.11 55.20 14.23
C ASP A 34 14.92 54.52 13.52
N SER A 35 14.67 53.22 13.79
CA SER A 35 13.56 52.46 13.21
C SER A 35 12.24 52.64 13.99
N LEU A 36 12.32 52.99 15.28
CA LEU A 36 11.15 53.25 16.13
C LEU A 36 10.48 54.59 15.80
N GLU A 37 11.27 55.63 15.48
CA GLU A 37 10.73 56.92 15.04
C GLU A 37 9.98 56.83 13.70
N LEU A 38 10.43 55.95 12.79
CA LEU A 38 9.83 55.73 11.47
C LEU A 38 8.44 55.07 11.53
N CYS A 39 8.12 54.36 12.60
CA CYS A 39 6.82 53.70 12.80
C CYS A 39 5.87 54.49 13.69
N GLY A 40 6.27 55.67 14.20
CA GLY A 40 5.47 56.48 15.13
C GLY A 40 5.12 55.75 16.43
N MET A 41 5.88 54.72 16.79
CA MET A 41 5.63 53.87 17.95
C MET A 41 6.30 54.50 19.17
N THR A 42 5.52 54.70 20.23
CA THR A 42 6.06 55.25 21.47
C THR A 42 6.97 54.22 22.16
N PRO A 43 7.95 54.64 22.96
CA PRO A 43 8.80 53.73 23.74
C PRO A 43 7.98 52.77 24.63
N GLU A 44 6.85 53.24 25.15
CA GLU A 44 5.93 52.46 25.98
C GLU A 44 5.25 51.33 25.16
N GLU A 45 4.84 51.62 23.93
CA GLU A 45 4.27 50.61 23.02
C GLU A 45 5.31 49.58 22.59
N ALA A 46 6.56 49.99 22.37
CA ALA A 46 7.65 49.07 22.03
C ALA A 46 7.98 48.12 23.20
N GLU A 47 8.00 48.64 24.44
CA GLU A 47 8.21 47.82 25.63
C GLU A 47 7.05 46.84 25.87
N GLN A 48 5.81 47.29 25.65
CA GLN A 48 4.63 46.43 25.74
C GLN A 48 4.64 45.34 24.66
N LEU A 49 5.02 45.65 23.42
CA LEU A 49 5.12 44.67 22.34
C LEU A 49 6.21 43.63 22.63
N GLN A 50 7.36 44.06 23.15
CA GLN A 50 8.44 43.15 23.54
C GLN A 50 8.00 42.20 24.65
N LYS A 51 7.26 42.70 25.64
CA LYS A 51 6.69 41.88 26.72
C LYS A 51 5.68 40.86 26.19
N GLU A 52 4.81 41.24 25.25
CA GLU A 52 3.87 40.33 24.61
C GLU A 52 4.60 39.24 23.80
N MET A 53 5.68 39.58 23.09
CA MET A 53 6.51 38.61 22.39
C MET A 53 7.17 37.61 23.34
N ASP A 54 7.68 38.09 24.49
CA ASP A 54 8.29 37.23 25.51
C ASP A 54 7.27 36.29 26.16
N ASP A 55 6.03 36.76 26.37
CA ASP A 55 4.95 35.94 26.91
C ASP A 55 4.46 34.88 25.91
N VAL A 56 4.41 35.20 24.60
CA VAL A 56 4.15 34.22 23.53
C VAL A 56 5.25 33.16 23.48
N ALA A 57 6.52 33.55 23.55
CA ALA A 57 7.64 32.62 23.54
C ALA A 57 7.61 31.65 24.74
N LYS A 58 7.27 32.15 25.94
CA LYS A 58 7.06 31.31 27.14
C LYS A 58 5.89 30.35 26.96
N TRP A 59 4.80 30.80 26.36
CA TRP A 59 3.63 29.96 26.10
C TRP A 59 3.94 28.84 25.10
N GLU A 60 4.68 29.14 24.02
CA GLU A 60 5.13 28.14 23.03
C GLU A 60 6.02 27.07 23.66
N GLU A 61 7.00 27.47 24.48
CA GLU A 61 7.88 26.53 25.18
C GLU A 61 7.11 25.66 26.18
N SER A 62 6.14 26.23 26.91
CA SER A 62 5.27 25.47 27.80
C SER A 62 4.41 24.44 27.05
N ASN A 63 3.88 24.80 25.87
CA ASN A 63 3.09 23.88 25.05
C ASN A 63 3.96 22.76 24.45
N LYS A 64 5.18 23.07 24.04
CA LYS A 64 6.14 22.07 23.57
C LYS A 64 6.47 21.05 24.66
N GLN A 65 6.73 21.52 25.88
CA GLN A 65 6.96 20.64 27.03
C GLN A 65 5.73 19.80 27.40
N ALA A 66 4.53 20.38 27.32
CA ALA A 66 3.28 19.64 27.53
C ALA A 66 3.06 18.57 26.45
N ALA A 67 3.34 18.87 25.18
CA ALA A 67 3.26 17.94 24.06
C ALA A 67 4.28 16.80 24.21
N ASP A 68 5.52 17.09 24.60
CA ASP A 68 6.55 16.08 24.86
C ASP A 68 6.17 15.19 26.05
N ALA A 69 5.60 15.76 27.12
CA ALA A 69 5.10 14.98 28.26
C ALA A 69 3.94 14.06 27.87
N LEU A 70 3.01 14.54 27.03
CA LEU A 70 1.92 13.75 26.47
C LEU A 70 2.44 12.65 25.55
N TYR A 71 3.44 12.94 24.73
CA TYR A 71 4.09 11.97 23.86
C TYR A 71 4.75 10.86 24.70
N GLN A 72 5.46 11.20 25.78
CA GLN A 72 6.05 10.22 26.69
C GLN A 72 5.00 9.37 27.44
N GLN A 73 3.80 9.90 27.68
CA GLN A 73 2.68 9.13 28.24
C GLN A 73 1.98 8.25 27.18
N ILE A 74 1.95 8.69 25.92
CA ILE A 74 1.32 7.99 24.79
C ILE A 74 2.25 6.96 24.14
N VAL A 75 3.58 7.06 24.31
CA VAL A 75 4.52 6.00 23.92
C VAL A 75 4.19 4.75 24.72
N TRP A 76 3.35 3.94 24.09
CA TRP A 76 2.93 2.62 24.49
C TRP A 76 4.14 1.85 25.02
N ARG A 77 4.12 1.51 26.31
CA ARG A 77 4.81 0.30 26.76
C ARG A 77 4.10 -0.84 26.04
N PRO A 78 4.70 -1.54 25.07
CA PRO A 78 4.06 -2.71 24.50
C PRO A 78 3.90 -3.67 25.67
N LYS A 79 2.66 -3.88 26.13
CA LYS A 79 2.37 -5.11 26.87
C LYS A 79 2.81 -6.21 25.93
N ALA A 80 3.88 -6.93 26.31
CA ALA A 80 4.37 -8.06 25.55
C ALA A 80 3.19 -8.99 25.31
N PHE A 81 2.63 -8.94 24.10
CA PHE A 81 1.62 -9.89 23.69
C PHE A 81 2.33 -11.25 23.70
N PRO A 82 1.73 -12.28 24.31
CA PRO A 82 2.31 -13.61 24.23
C PRO A 82 2.50 -13.94 22.75
N ALA A 83 3.75 -14.20 22.36
CA ALA A 83 4.09 -14.51 20.99
C ALA A 83 3.17 -15.63 20.51
N LEU A 84 2.40 -15.38 19.45
CA LEU A 84 1.59 -16.42 18.84
C LEU A 84 2.53 -17.59 18.49
N PRO A 85 2.12 -18.84 18.76
CA PRO A 85 2.93 -19.99 18.40
C PRO A 85 3.25 -19.92 16.89
N PRO A 86 4.49 -20.24 16.50
CA PRO A 86 4.88 -20.19 15.10
C PRO A 86 3.96 -21.11 14.28
N PRO A 87 3.58 -20.72 13.05
CA PRO A 87 2.73 -21.55 12.21
C PRO A 87 3.39 -22.91 12.00
N GLN A 88 2.58 -23.96 12.00
CA GLN A 88 3.05 -25.31 11.73
C GLN A 88 3.46 -25.40 10.26
N ARG A 89 4.64 -25.95 10.00
CA ARG A 89 5.23 -26.01 8.66
C ARG A 89 5.37 -27.46 8.22
N TYR A 90 4.90 -27.75 7.02
CA TYR A 90 5.03 -29.07 6.40
C TYR A 90 5.76 -28.92 5.07
N GLN A 91 6.88 -29.64 4.92
CA GLN A 91 7.65 -29.63 3.68
C GLN A 91 7.02 -30.61 2.67
N VAL A 92 6.83 -30.16 1.44
CA VAL A 92 6.44 -31.07 0.35
C VAL A 92 7.67 -31.89 -0.05
N PRO A 93 7.56 -33.24 -0.09
CA PRO A 93 8.68 -34.10 -0.44
C PRO A 93 9.30 -33.74 -1.80
N LEU A 94 10.62 -33.81 -1.87
CA LEU A 94 11.35 -33.65 -3.13
C LEU A 94 11.49 -34.99 -3.85
N PRO A 95 11.55 -35.01 -5.19
CA PRO A 95 11.92 -36.20 -5.94
C PRO A 95 13.26 -36.77 -5.47
N SER A 96 13.40 -38.10 -5.48
CA SER A 96 14.62 -38.79 -5.04
C SER A 96 15.85 -38.46 -5.90
N ASP A 97 15.64 -38.00 -7.14
CA ASP A 97 16.67 -37.59 -8.09
C ASP A 97 16.99 -36.09 -8.05
N THR A 98 16.54 -35.37 -7.01
CA THR A 98 16.84 -33.95 -6.82
C THR A 98 18.32 -33.74 -6.51
N ASP A 99 18.95 -32.76 -7.19
CA ASP A 99 20.34 -32.34 -6.90
C ASP A 99 20.41 -31.71 -5.51
N SER A 100 21.06 -32.39 -4.56
CA SER A 100 21.20 -31.94 -3.18
C SER A 100 22.04 -30.67 -3.03
N ARG A 101 22.93 -30.38 -4.00
CA ARG A 101 23.85 -29.25 -3.97
C ARG A 101 23.25 -27.97 -4.54
N PHE A 102 22.18 -28.07 -5.33
CA PHE A 102 21.56 -26.91 -5.95
C PHE A 102 20.34 -26.43 -5.16
N LYS A 103 20.38 -25.16 -4.76
CA LYS A 103 19.27 -24.50 -4.09
C LYS A 103 19.33 -23.00 -4.32
N ILE A 104 18.26 -22.44 -4.87
CA ILE A 104 18.05 -20.99 -4.86
C ILE A 104 16.92 -20.71 -3.89
N ASN A 105 17.20 -20.07 -2.75
CA ASN A 105 16.15 -19.71 -1.80
C ASN A 105 15.27 -18.60 -2.39
N ILE A 106 13.96 -18.68 -2.12
CA ILE A 106 13.01 -17.64 -2.48
C ILE A 106 12.61 -16.94 -1.18
N SER A 107 12.91 -15.66 -1.05
CA SER A 107 12.50 -14.83 0.09
C SER A 107 11.83 -13.55 -0.37
N VAL A 108 10.95 -13.02 0.47
CA VAL A 108 10.20 -11.77 0.26
C VAL A 108 10.43 -10.90 1.48
N SER A 109 11.09 -9.75 1.30
CA SER A 109 11.44 -8.82 2.38
C SER A 109 12.24 -9.52 3.50
N GLY A 110 13.20 -10.37 3.14
CA GLY A 110 14.03 -11.14 4.06
C GLY A 110 13.33 -12.34 4.71
N GLN A 111 12.05 -12.58 4.46
CA GLN A 111 11.34 -13.76 4.96
C GLN A 111 11.35 -14.88 3.92
N LEU A 112 11.79 -16.08 4.32
CA LEU A 112 11.78 -17.25 3.44
C LEU A 112 10.34 -17.60 3.02
N GLY A 113 10.15 -17.84 1.72
CA GLY A 113 8.91 -18.32 1.14
C GLY A 113 8.04 -17.22 0.53
N MET A 114 7.67 -17.38 -0.74
CA MET A 114 6.68 -16.54 -1.43
C MET A 114 5.34 -17.29 -1.52
N LYS A 115 4.24 -16.64 -1.15
CA LYS A 115 2.88 -17.22 -1.28
C LYS A 115 2.54 -17.52 -2.74
N LEU A 116 1.87 -18.65 -3.00
CA LEU A 116 1.41 -18.98 -4.35
C LEU A 116 0.19 -18.15 -4.83
N GLU A 117 -0.41 -17.33 -3.97
CA GLU A 117 -1.69 -16.59 -4.15
C GLU A 117 -1.58 -15.25 -4.91
N CYS A 118 -0.68 -15.09 -5.89
CA CYS A 118 -0.76 -13.90 -6.75
C CYS A 118 -1.84 -14.14 -7.82
N GLU A 119 -2.95 -13.42 -7.76
CA GLU A 119 -3.98 -13.47 -8.79
C GLU A 119 -3.53 -12.68 -10.04
N GLY A 120 -3.56 -13.33 -11.21
CA GLY A 120 -3.26 -12.72 -12.51
C GLY A 120 -2.25 -13.50 -13.36
N THR A 121 -2.57 -13.73 -14.63
CA THR A 121 -1.74 -14.48 -15.58
C THR A 121 -0.67 -13.65 -16.28
N GLN A 122 -0.75 -12.31 -16.24
CA GLN A 122 0.14 -11.44 -17.04
C GLN A 122 0.93 -10.36 -16.26
N SER A 123 0.75 -10.22 -14.95
CA SER A 123 1.52 -9.25 -14.12
C SER A 123 2.46 -9.90 -13.10
N ASN A 124 2.77 -11.20 -13.24
CA ASN A 124 3.61 -11.90 -12.26
C ASN A 124 5.07 -11.42 -12.30
N LEU A 125 5.62 -11.10 -13.48
CA LEU A 125 7.04 -10.76 -13.59
C LEU A 125 7.36 -9.47 -12.82
N ALA A 126 6.64 -8.38 -13.07
CA ALA A 126 6.88 -7.11 -12.39
C ALA A 126 6.71 -7.22 -10.86
N LEU A 127 5.69 -7.96 -10.40
CA LEU A 127 5.45 -8.16 -8.97
C LEU A 127 6.57 -9.00 -8.33
N ILE A 128 6.99 -10.09 -8.97
CA ILE A 128 8.13 -10.90 -8.50
C ILE A 128 9.40 -10.06 -8.45
N THR A 129 9.68 -9.25 -9.48
CA THR A 129 10.84 -8.35 -9.52
C THR A 129 10.84 -7.36 -8.37
N GLN A 130 9.67 -6.87 -7.94
CA GLN A 130 9.55 -5.91 -6.84
C GLN A 130 9.57 -6.57 -5.45
N SER A 131 9.03 -7.77 -5.31
CA SER A 131 8.80 -8.40 -4.00
C SER A 131 9.82 -9.45 -3.60
N VAL A 132 10.42 -10.15 -4.57
CA VAL A 132 11.32 -11.27 -4.29
C VAL A 132 12.75 -10.78 -4.19
N ASP A 133 13.43 -11.14 -3.11
CA ASP A 133 14.82 -10.79 -2.90
C ASP A 133 15.68 -11.42 -4.01
N ASN A 134 16.58 -10.63 -4.60
CA ASN A 134 17.44 -11.03 -5.73
C ASN A 134 16.70 -11.45 -7.00
N ALA A 135 15.45 -11.01 -7.21
CA ALA A 135 14.68 -11.35 -8.41
C ALA A 135 15.34 -10.94 -9.74
N THR A 136 16.18 -9.91 -9.72
CA THR A 136 16.95 -9.42 -10.88
C THR A 136 18.27 -10.18 -11.11
N LEU A 137 18.62 -11.15 -10.26
CA LEU A 137 19.81 -11.98 -10.45
C LEU A 137 19.76 -12.67 -11.81
N CYS A 138 20.76 -12.40 -12.65
CA CYS A 138 20.92 -13.06 -13.95
C CYS A 138 21.30 -14.54 -13.73
N LEU A 139 20.67 -15.44 -14.49
CA LEU A 139 20.86 -16.89 -14.39
C LEU A 139 21.42 -17.48 -15.70
N ASP A 140 21.96 -16.66 -16.60
CA ASP A 140 22.50 -17.15 -17.87
C ASP A 140 23.80 -17.95 -17.70
N GLU A 141 24.56 -17.70 -16.64
CA GLU A 141 25.74 -18.50 -16.28
C GLU A 141 25.34 -19.87 -15.69
N GLU A 142 24.32 -19.91 -14.83
CA GLU A 142 23.86 -21.14 -14.19
C GLU A 142 22.99 -22.01 -15.10
N ILE A 143 22.27 -21.39 -16.04
CA ILE A 143 21.33 -22.06 -16.95
C ILE A 143 21.83 -21.88 -18.38
N SER A 144 22.80 -22.70 -18.76
CA SER A 144 23.36 -22.68 -20.12
C SER A 144 22.34 -23.10 -21.18
N GLY A 145 22.39 -22.43 -22.35
CA GLY A 145 21.70 -22.84 -23.56
C GLY A 145 20.38 -22.10 -23.83
N PRO A 146 19.81 -22.26 -25.04
CA PRO A 146 18.67 -21.48 -25.51
C PRO A 146 17.32 -21.95 -24.96
N VAL A 147 17.29 -23.03 -24.19
CA VAL A 147 16.07 -23.67 -23.70
C VAL A 147 16.22 -24.01 -22.23
N ILE A 148 15.21 -23.66 -21.45
CA ILE A 148 15.09 -24.08 -20.06
C ILE A 148 14.06 -25.19 -19.92
N TRP A 149 14.42 -26.24 -19.20
CA TRP A 149 13.50 -27.33 -18.88
C TRP A 149 12.89 -27.09 -17.51
N THR A 150 11.56 -27.10 -17.45
CA THR A 150 10.84 -26.83 -16.21
C THR A 150 9.68 -27.79 -16.01
N GLN A 151 9.41 -28.11 -14.75
CA GLN A 151 8.30 -28.95 -14.34
C GLN A 151 7.59 -28.38 -13.10
N ARG A 152 6.38 -28.86 -12.88
CA ARG A 152 5.65 -28.61 -11.62
C ARG A 152 6.21 -29.49 -10.50
N VAL A 153 5.84 -29.18 -9.28
CA VAL A 153 6.26 -29.93 -8.09
C VAL A 153 5.51 -31.26 -8.03
N TYR A 154 6.18 -32.28 -7.50
CA TYR A 154 5.60 -33.57 -7.17
C TYR A 154 4.91 -33.47 -5.82
N PHE A 155 3.67 -33.90 -5.77
CA PHE A 155 3.05 -34.18 -4.48
C PHE A 155 3.32 -35.62 -4.07
N ALA A 156 3.24 -35.90 -2.77
CA ALA A 156 3.62 -37.20 -2.23
C ALA A 156 2.85 -38.36 -2.88
N THR A 157 1.56 -38.16 -3.16
CA THR A 157 0.70 -39.14 -3.85
C THR A 157 1.03 -39.31 -5.34
N GLU A 158 1.75 -38.36 -5.92
CA GLU A 158 2.15 -38.36 -7.33
C GLU A 158 3.60 -38.85 -7.53
N ALA A 159 4.31 -39.23 -6.47
CA ALA A 159 5.72 -39.59 -6.54
C ALA A 159 6.02 -40.75 -7.52
N ALA A 160 5.05 -41.62 -7.79
CA ALA A 160 5.18 -42.72 -8.76
C ALA A 160 4.92 -42.30 -10.22
N VAL A 161 4.33 -41.12 -10.47
CA VAL A 161 3.96 -40.67 -11.82
C VAL A 161 5.15 -39.98 -12.47
N LYS A 162 5.67 -40.56 -13.57
CA LYS A 162 6.67 -39.88 -14.41
C LYS A 162 6.04 -38.69 -15.10
N MET A 163 6.35 -37.48 -14.62
CA MET A 163 5.97 -36.25 -15.33
C MET A 163 6.94 -35.92 -16.43
N THR A 164 6.40 -35.40 -17.53
CA THR A 164 7.16 -34.92 -18.68
C THR A 164 7.58 -33.48 -18.43
N PRO A 165 8.89 -33.20 -18.28
CA PRO A 165 9.41 -31.84 -18.27
C PRO A 165 9.04 -31.13 -19.58
N THR A 166 8.78 -29.83 -19.54
CA THR A 166 8.55 -29.08 -20.79
C THR A 166 9.72 -28.15 -21.06
N PRO A 167 10.20 -28.07 -22.31
CA PRO A 167 11.14 -27.05 -22.72
C PRO A 167 10.42 -25.70 -22.82
N THR A 168 11.12 -24.62 -22.49
CA THR A 168 10.68 -23.24 -22.73
C THR A 168 11.85 -22.49 -23.34
N PRO A 169 11.70 -21.86 -24.52
CA PRO A 169 12.78 -21.10 -25.12
C PRO A 169 13.12 -19.87 -24.27
N LYS A 170 14.41 -19.58 -24.13
CA LYS A 170 14.89 -18.29 -23.65
C LYS A 170 14.89 -17.30 -24.82
N ASP A 171 14.56 -16.05 -24.54
CA ASP A 171 14.79 -14.98 -25.51
C ASP A 171 16.29 -14.66 -25.51
N PRO A 172 17.01 -14.83 -26.64
CA PRO A 172 18.45 -14.56 -26.70
C PRO A 172 18.80 -13.07 -26.55
N LEU A 173 17.82 -12.16 -26.69
CA LEU A 173 18.02 -10.72 -26.57
C LEU A 173 17.73 -10.20 -25.15
N GLN A 174 17.24 -11.05 -24.26
CA GLN A 174 16.84 -10.66 -22.90
C GLN A 174 17.62 -11.47 -21.87
N GLU A 175 18.22 -10.78 -20.89
CA GLU A 175 18.86 -11.43 -19.75
C GLU A 175 17.86 -12.31 -18.98
N TYR A 176 18.19 -13.59 -18.80
CA TYR A 176 17.30 -14.52 -18.13
C TYR A 176 17.49 -14.45 -16.62
N THR A 177 16.64 -13.68 -15.94
CA THR A 177 16.73 -13.49 -14.49
C THR A 177 15.97 -14.54 -13.66
N LEU A 178 16.24 -14.56 -12.34
CA LEU A 178 15.50 -15.35 -11.36
C LEU A 178 13.98 -15.09 -11.40
N ALA A 179 13.56 -13.84 -11.61
CA ALA A 179 12.15 -13.48 -11.74
C ALA A 179 11.45 -14.25 -12.89
N HIS A 180 12.14 -14.41 -14.03
CA HIS A 180 11.61 -15.15 -15.18
C HIS A 180 11.40 -16.63 -14.84
N LEU A 181 12.37 -17.24 -14.16
CA LEU A 181 12.27 -18.64 -13.73
C LEU A 181 11.13 -18.85 -12.72
N ILE A 182 11.04 -17.99 -11.71
CA ILE A 182 9.97 -18.07 -10.71
C ILE A 182 8.60 -17.90 -11.38
N ALA A 183 8.44 -16.91 -12.26
CA ALA A 183 7.19 -16.66 -12.97
C ALA A 183 6.74 -17.89 -13.78
N LEU A 184 7.67 -18.50 -14.52
CA LEU A 184 7.41 -19.70 -15.33
C LEU A 184 6.96 -20.88 -14.46
N LEU A 185 7.68 -21.13 -13.36
CA LEU A 185 7.36 -22.23 -12.44
C LEU A 185 6.04 -22.01 -11.69
N LEU A 186 5.75 -20.77 -11.28
CA LEU A 186 4.49 -20.42 -10.64
C LEU A 186 3.28 -20.67 -11.55
N VAL A 187 3.36 -20.28 -12.82
CA VAL A 187 2.27 -20.50 -13.79
C VAL A 187 1.95 -21.99 -13.91
N LYS A 188 2.99 -22.83 -14.00
CA LYS A 188 2.86 -24.29 -14.05
C LYS A 188 2.21 -24.84 -12.78
N GLN A 189 2.71 -24.40 -11.62
CA GLN A 189 2.20 -24.88 -10.34
C GLN A 189 0.74 -24.46 -10.13
N ARG A 190 0.37 -23.23 -10.47
CA ARG A 190 -1.01 -22.72 -10.37
C ARG A 190 -1.96 -23.47 -11.28
N ARG A 191 -1.58 -23.71 -12.54
CA ARG A 191 -2.41 -24.50 -13.47
C ARG A 191 -2.70 -25.88 -12.90
N HIS A 192 -1.69 -26.52 -12.30
CA HIS A 192 -1.89 -27.81 -11.67
C HIS A 192 -2.79 -27.74 -10.42
N LEU A 193 -2.54 -26.80 -9.50
CA LEU A 193 -3.40 -26.58 -8.33
C LEU A 193 -4.86 -26.24 -8.69
N ALA A 194 -5.08 -25.60 -9.85
CA ALA A 194 -6.41 -25.34 -10.38
C ALA A 194 -7.09 -26.60 -10.92
N SER A 195 -6.32 -27.56 -11.44
CA SER A 195 -6.83 -28.84 -11.93
C SER A 195 -7.13 -29.87 -10.84
N LEU A 196 -6.64 -29.68 -9.61
CA LEU A 196 -6.90 -30.59 -8.49
C LEU A 196 -8.38 -30.59 -8.10
N LYS A 197 -8.95 -31.80 -7.94
CA LYS A 197 -10.28 -31.99 -7.38
C LYS A 197 -10.29 -31.55 -5.91
N PRO A 198 -11.45 -31.16 -5.35
CA PRO A 198 -11.56 -30.81 -3.94
C PRO A 198 -10.97 -31.87 -2.98
N ASP A 199 -11.20 -33.14 -3.28
CA ASP A 199 -10.72 -34.27 -2.45
C ASP A 199 -9.18 -34.43 -2.48
N ASP A 200 -8.53 -33.96 -3.55
CA ASP A 200 -7.07 -33.96 -3.71
C ASP A 200 -6.43 -32.77 -2.98
N ARG A 201 -7.20 -31.87 -2.36
CA ARG A 201 -6.67 -30.70 -1.62
C ARG A 201 -6.47 -31.00 -0.14
N THR A 202 -6.11 -32.23 0.20
CA THR A 202 -5.81 -32.63 1.56
C THR A 202 -4.33 -32.56 1.84
N LEU A 203 -3.93 -32.28 3.08
CA LEU A 203 -2.52 -32.27 3.48
C LEU A 203 -1.83 -33.59 3.07
N GLN A 204 -2.54 -34.72 3.20
CA GLN A 204 -2.06 -36.07 2.83
C GLN A 204 -1.66 -36.17 1.36
N TYR A 205 -2.42 -35.52 0.49
CA TYR A 205 -2.09 -35.48 -0.92
C TYR A 205 -0.74 -34.79 -1.15
N PHE A 206 -0.51 -33.65 -0.49
CA PHE A 206 0.71 -32.86 -0.66
C PHE A 206 1.95 -33.49 0.00
N VAL A 207 1.86 -33.92 1.26
CA VAL A 207 3.04 -34.31 2.07
C VAL A 207 3.14 -35.80 2.38
N GLY A 208 2.11 -36.58 2.05
CA GLY A 208 2.06 -38.01 2.30
C GLY A 208 1.39 -38.36 3.63
N THR A 209 1.12 -39.64 3.84
CA THR A 209 0.50 -40.18 5.06
C THR A 209 1.39 -40.03 6.29
N ASP A 210 2.70 -40.20 6.09
CA ASP A 210 3.64 -40.41 7.20
C ASP A 210 3.99 -39.10 7.93
N ALA A 211 3.72 -37.96 7.28
CA ALA A 211 4.01 -36.63 7.80
C ALA A 211 2.85 -35.98 8.57
N ILE A 212 1.70 -36.65 8.71
CA ILE A 212 0.47 -36.05 9.23
C ILE A 212 0.14 -36.63 10.61
N PRO A 213 -0.10 -35.79 11.64
CA PRO A 213 -0.57 -36.28 12.92
C PRO A 213 -1.95 -36.96 12.76
N PRO A 214 -2.29 -37.97 13.58
CA PRO A 214 -3.50 -38.80 13.43
C PRO A 214 -4.84 -38.04 13.52
N GLN A 215 -4.82 -36.73 13.71
CA GLN A 215 -5.97 -35.88 13.98
C GLN A 215 -6.52 -35.19 12.72
N GLY A 216 -6.85 -35.97 11.69
CA GLY A 216 -7.84 -35.61 10.67
C GLY A 216 -7.31 -34.98 9.37
N ASN A 217 -8.10 -35.16 8.30
CA ASN A 217 -7.85 -34.60 6.98
C ASN A 217 -7.96 -33.07 7.01
N CYS A 218 -6.83 -32.37 7.09
CA CYS A 218 -6.80 -30.93 6.92
C CYS A 218 -6.87 -30.59 5.42
N THR A 219 -7.86 -29.78 5.03
CA THR A 219 -7.97 -29.25 3.67
C THR A 219 -7.03 -28.05 3.54
N ILE A 220 -6.14 -28.09 2.56
CA ILE A 220 -5.13 -27.05 2.34
C ILE A 220 -5.70 -25.95 1.45
N SER A 221 -5.76 -24.74 2.01
CA SER A 221 -6.02 -23.53 1.23
C SER A 221 -4.83 -23.19 0.34
N ARG A 222 -5.10 -22.53 -0.79
CA ARG A 222 -4.04 -21.97 -1.66
C ARG A 222 -3.16 -20.95 -0.93
N SER A 223 -3.76 -20.21 0.01
CA SER A 223 -3.07 -19.20 0.85
C SER A 223 -2.07 -19.82 1.83
N SER A 224 -2.14 -21.13 2.05
CA SER A 224 -1.23 -21.88 2.93
C SER A 224 0.01 -22.43 2.20
N LEU A 225 0.09 -22.34 0.88
CA LEU A 225 1.22 -22.86 0.09
C LEU A 225 2.24 -21.77 -0.25
N TYR A 226 3.50 -22.05 0.06
CA TYR A 226 4.64 -21.16 -0.14
C TYR A 226 5.70 -21.83 -1.02
N ALA A 227 6.21 -21.10 -2.01
CA ALA A 227 7.41 -21.46 -2.75
C ALA A 227 8.64 -20.98 -1.96
N THR A 228 9.42 -21.91 -1.41
CA THR A 228 10.55 -21.60 -0.51
C THR A 228 11.91 -21.66 -1.19
N ALA A 229 12.03 -22.45 -2.26
CA ALA A 229 13.25 -22.52 -3.05
C ALA A 229 12.97 -22.99 -4.48
N ILE A 230 13.96 -22.85 -5.35
CA ILE A 230 14.05 -23.53 -6.64
C ILE A 230 15.06 -24.66 -6.51
N ARG A 231 14.68 -25.83 -7.02
CA ARG A 231 15.49 -27.04 -7.09
C ARG A 231 15.66 -27.46 -8.54
N ARG A 232 16.63 -28.34 -8.78
CA ARG A 232 16.81 -28.97 -10.08
C ARG A 232 17.08 -30.45 -9.95
N ARG A 233 16.86 -31.18 -11.05
CA ARG A 233 17.23 -32.58 -11.21
C ARG A 233 17.78 -32.84 -12.61
N LEU A 234 18.60 -33.87 -12.76
CA LEU A 234 19.18 -34.24 -14.04
C LEU A 234 18.24 -35.20 -14.76
N LEU A 235 17.80 -34.83 -15.97
CA LEU A 235 16.99 -35.71 -16.81
C LEU A 235 17.88 -36.80 -17.44
N GLN A 236 17.26 -37.90 -17.86
CA GLN A 236 17.96 -38.98 -18.57
C GLN A 236 18.66 -38.51 -19.85
N THR A 237 18.18 -37.41 -20.44
CA THR A 237 18.78 -36.74 -21.60
C THR A 237 20.03 -35.92 -21.28
N GLY A 238 20.43 -35.83 -20.00
CA GLY A 238 21.55 -35.00 -19.53
C GLY A 238 21.18 -33.53 -19.29
N MET A 239 19.92 -33.14 -19.49
CA MET A 239 19.47 -31.75 -19.29
C MET A 239 19.01 -31.51 -17.85
N TRP A 240 19.31 -30.33 -17.31
CA TRP A 240 18.79 -29.90 -16.00
C TRP A 240 17.34 -29.44 -16.08
N CYS A 241 16.48 -29.97 -15.22
CA CYS A 241 15.08 -29.56 -15.08
C CYS A 241 14.83 -28.87 -13.75
N TYR A 242 14.22 -27.69 -13.78
CA TYR A 242 13.96 -26.84 -12.61
C TYR A 242 12.51 -26.95 -12.13
N PHE A 243 12.31 -26.88 -10.81
CA PHE A 243 11.01 -26.91 -10.15
C PHE A 243 11.03 -26.22 -8.78
N LEU A 244 9.86 -25.91 -8.24
CA LEU A 244 9.75 -25.28 -6.91
C LEU A 244 9.92 -26.32 -5.79
N GLN A 245 10.52 -25.91 -4.68
CA GLN A 245 10.31 -26.54 -3.38
C GLN A 245 9.15 -25.82 -2.69
N LEU A 246 8.16 -26.56 -2.22
CA LEU A 246 6.98 -26.02 -1.57
C LEU A 246 6.96 -26.34 -0.08
N GLU A 247 6.39 -25.41 0.68
CA GLU A 247 6.10 -25.57 2.10
C GLU A 247 4.63 -25.18 2.34
N ILE A 248 3.94 -25.98 3.14
CA ILE A 248 2.60 -25.65 3.63
C ILE A 248 2.76 -25.02 5.02
N ARG A 249 2.17 -23.85 5.20
CA ARG A 249 2.10 -23.15 6.48
C ARG A 249 0.66 -23.14 6.96
N GLU A 250 0.41 -23.90 8.02
CA GLU A 250 -0.88 -23.88 8.71
C GLU A 250 -0.79 -22.89 9.87
N ALA A 251 -1.72 -21.94 9.92
CA ALA A 251 -1.87 -21.10 11.10
C ALA A 251 -2.20 -22.05 12.26
N SER A 252 -1.36 -22.09 13.30
CA SER A 252 -1.53 -23.05 14.38
C SER A 252 -2.96 -22.98 14.91
N ALA A 253 -3.74 -24.03 14.68
CA ALA A 253 -5.06 -24.13 15.25
C ALA A 253 -4.90 -24.15 16.77
N SER A 254 -5.25 -23.06 17.44
CA SER A 254 -5.41 -23.08 18.88
C SER A 254 -6.57 -24.02 19.23
N SER A 255 -6.22 -25.26 19.55
CA SER A 255 -7.02 -26.35 20.14
C SER A 255 -8.08 -27.06 19.28
N PRO A 256 -8.24 -28.40 19.45
CA PRO A 256 -9.12 -29.22 18.62
C PRO A 256 -10.57 -29.15 19.09
N SER A 257 -11.48 -28.73 18.22
CA SER A 257 -12.93 -28.78 18.46
C SER A 257 -13.58 -29.92 17.67
N LYS A 258 -13.36 -31.16 18.08
CA LYS A 258 -14.20 -32.32 17.70
C LYS A 258 -15.15 -32.66 18.83
N ALA A 259 -16.20 -31.86 19.03
CA ALA A 259 -17.45 -32.22 19.71
C ALA A 259 -18.34 -30.98 19.91
N ARG A 260 -18.93 -30.41 18.84
CA ARG A 260 -20.07 -29.49 19.00
C ARG A 260 -20.81 -29.24 17.68
N ALA A 261 -21.40 -30.30 17.13
CA ALA A 261 -22.40 -30.16 16.08
C ALA A 261 -23.74 -29.59 16.60
N ASP A 262 -23.99 -29.55 17.92
CA ASP A 262 -25.33 -29.23 18.45
C ASP A 262 -25.45 -27.96 19.31
N ARG A 263 -24.54 -26.98 19.21
CA ARG A 263 -24.77 -25.65 19.82
C ARG A 263 -24.58 -24.51 18.83
N ARG A 264 -25.51 -24.46 17.87
CA ARG A 264 -25.91 -23.24 17.17
C ARG A 264 -26.55 -22.29 18.19
N SER A 265 -25.74 -21.41 18.78
CA SER A 265 -26.08 -20.05 19.24
C SER A 265 -25.13 -19.60 20.36
N LYS A 266 -24.58 -18.39 20.20
CA LYS A 266 -23.82 -17.59 21.18
C LYS A 266 -22.38 -18.05 21.48
N ALA A 267 -21.43 -17.45 20.76
CA ALA A 267 -20.31 -16.65 21.30
C ALA A 267 -19.19 -16.52 20.26
N THR A 268 -19.38 -15.64 19.26
CA THR A 268 -18.27 -15.12 18.46
C THR A 268 -17.41 -14.27 19.42
N LYS A 269 -16.27 -14.80 19.88
CA LYS A 269 -15.26 -13.95 20.50
C LYS A 269 -14.73 -13.03 19.40
N GLY A 270 -15.23 -11.79 19.40
CA GLY A 270 -14.90 -10.78 18.40
C GLY A 270 -13.41 -10.53 18.37
N ILE A 271 -12.80 -10.69 17.20
CA ILE A 271 -11.53 -10.04 16.92
C ILE A 271 -11.83 -8.55 16.98
N SER A 272 -11.26 -7.86 17.96
CA SER A 272 -11.39 -6.41 18.05
C SER A 272 -10.65 -5.81 16.87
N LEU A 273 -11.41 -5.23 15.95
CA LEU A 273 -10.87 -4.51 14.81
C LEU A 273 -10.39 -3.10 15.21
N ALA A 274 -10.67 -2.64 16.43
CA ALA A 274 -10.27 -1.31 16.89
C ALA A 274 -8.77 -1.05 16.70
N GLY A 275 -8.44 0.08 16.06
CA GLY A 275 -7.09 0.51 15.73
C GLY A 275 -6.53 -0.01 14.40
N TRP A 276 -7.23 -0.89 13.68
CA TRP A 276 -6.76 -1.39 12.40
C TRP A 276 -6.85 -0.31 11.31
N ARG A 277 -5.77 -0.18 10.54
CA ARG A 277 -5.66 0.67 9.34
C ARG A 277 -5.32 -0.21 8.15
N ILE A 278 -6.27 -0.38 7.23
CA ILE A 278 -6.12 -1.28 6.08
C ILE A 278 -6.14 -0.46 4.80
N PRO A 279 -5.04 -0.39 4.04
CA PRO A 279 -5.01 0.35 2.78
C PRO A 279 -5.96 -0.30 1.77
N ILE A 280 -6.60 0.51 0.93
CA ILE A 280 -7.36 0.02 -0.22
C ILE A 280 -6.45 0.07 -1.45
N PRO A 281 -6.34 -1.02 -2.23
CA PRO A 281 -5.47 -1.06 -3.40
C PRO A 281 -5.75 0.06 -4.41
N LEU A 282 -4.70 0.62 -4.97
CA LEU A 282 -4.77 1.59 -6.07
C LEU A 282 -4.84 0.88 -7.43
N PRO A 283 -5.39 1.53 -8.47
CA PRO A 283 -5.25 1.08 -9.85
C PRO A 283 -3.77 0.92 -10.26
N ARG A 284 -3.50 -0.02 -11.17
CA ARG A 284 -2.13 -0.41 -11.57
C ARG A 284 -1.37 0.69 -12.31
N ASP A 285 -2.08 1.63 -12.93
CA ASP A 285 -1.55 2.72 -13.75
C ASP A 285 -1.28 4.00 -12.94
N VAL A 286 -1.54 4.00 -11.62
CA VAL A 286 -1.26 5.15 -10.75
C VAL A 286 0.25 5.41 -10.67
N ASP A 287 0.63 6.68 -10.83
CA ASP A 287 1.98 7.18 -10.64
C ASP A 287 2.37 7.07 -9.16
N SER A 288 3.29 6.15 -8.86
CA SER A 288 3.75 5.90 -7.48
C SER A 288 4.60 7.04 -6.92
N ALA A 289 5.25 7.83 -7.78
CA ALA A 289 6.12 8.93 -7.38
C ALA A 289 5.33 10.19 -7.01
N PHE A 290 4.09 10.33 -7.49
CA PHE A 290 3.26 11.49 -7.20
C PHE A 290 2.31 11.24 -6.02
N SER A 291 2.28 12.19 -5.08
CA SER A 291 1.34 12.19 -3.96
C SER A 291 1.07 13.60 -3.47
N ILE A 292 -0.20 13.91 -3.19
CA ILE A 292 -0.57 15.03 -2.33
C ILE A 292 -1.08 14.39 -1.02
N PRO A 293 -0.29 14.39 0.07
CA PRO A 293 -0.72 13.80 1.33
C PRO A 293 -1.90 14.60 1.90
N ILE A 294 -2.86 13.89 2.50
CA ILE A 294 -4.01 14.50 3.16
C ILE A 294 -3.86 14.26 4.66
N THR A 295 -3.69 15.34 5.41
CA THR A 295 -3.60 15.33 6.87
C THR A 295 -4.64 16.27 7.47
N VAL A 296 -5.05 15.99 8.70
CA VAL A 296 -5.99 16.79 9.49
C VAL A 296 -5.34 16.98 10.86
N LEU A 297 -4.98 18.21 11.21
CA LEU A 297 -4.27 18.52 12.47
C LEU A 297 -2.94 17.73 12.60
N GLY A 298 -2.23 17.55 11.48
CA GLY A 298 -0.98 16.78 11.42
C GLY A 298 -1.15 15.26 11.34
N GLU A 299 -2.37 14.73 11.56
CA GLU A 299 -2.64 13.30 11.47
C GLU A 299 -3.06 12.89 10.05
N PRO A 300 -2.55 11.77 9.50
CA PRO A 300 -2.89 11.34 8.16
C PRO A 300 -4.36 10.92 8.07
N GLY A 301 -5.04 11.32 7.00
CA GLY A 301 -6.35 10.83 6.62
C GLY A 301 -7.51 11.75 7.00
N LEU A 302 -8.27 12.19 5.99
CA LEU A 302 -9.58 12.80 6.16
C LEU A 302 -10.67 11.74 6.20
N GLN A 303 -11.46 11.67 7.27
CA GLN A 303 -12.62 10.78 7.36
C GLN A 303 -13.75 11.27 6.45
N ILE A 304 -14.20 10.44 5.52
CA ILE A 304 -15.07 10.90 4.43
C ILE A 304 -16.47 11.30 4.94
N ILE A 305 -16.98 10.61 5.96
CA ILE A 305 -18.32 10.88 6.54
C ILE A 305 -18.43 12.28 7.15
N LEU A 306 -17.31 12.88 7.62
CA LEU A 306 -17.31 14.19 8.27
C LEU A 306 -17.55 15.34 7.29
N CYS A 307 -17.41 15.09 5.99
CA CYS A 307 -17.64 16.08 4.95
C CYS A 307 -19.13 16.15 4.59
N GLU A 308 -19.96 16.44 5.59
CA GLU A 308 -21.40 16.61 5.41
C GLU A 308 -21.69 17.70 4.36
N TRP A 309 -22.80 17.58 3.64
CA TRP A 309 -23.27 18.60 2.68
C TRP A 309 -22.32 18.88 1.52
N ILE A 310 -21.44 17.94 1.17
CA ILE A 310 -20.49 18.05 0.06
C ILE A 310 -21.14 18.57 -1.24
N PHE A 311 -22.44 18.34 -1.45
CA PHE A 311 -23.22 18.76 -2.63
C PHE A 311 -23.60 20.25 -2.70
N LYS A 312 -23.48 21.00 -1.59
CA LYS A 312 -24.00 22.38 -1.51
C LYS A 312 -22.98 23.47 -1.83
N GLN A 313 -21.68 23.22 -1.61
CA GLN A 313 -20.62 24.23 -1.76
C GLN A 313 -19.37 23.64 -2.45
N MET A 314 -18.63 24.50 -3.17
CA MET A 314 -17.32 24.20 -3.78
C MET A 314 -16.38 25.39 -3.50
N PRO A 315 -15.22 25.18 -2.86
CA PRO A 315 -14.85 23.96 -2.13
C PRO A 315 -15.72 23.78 -0.88
N SER A 316 -15.70 22.60 -0.27
CA SER A 316 -16.37 22.37 1.02
C SER A 316 -15.69 23.21 2.12
N GLU A 317 -16.48 23.98 2.87
CA GLU A 317 -15.98 24.71 4.05
C GLU A 317 -15.35 23.78 5.09
N THR A 318 -15.95 22.61 5.33
CA THR A 318 -15.41 21.62 6.28
C THR A 318 -14.00 21.20 5.88
N ILE A 319 -13.78 20.91 4.60
CA ILE A 319 -12.45 20.52 4.09
C ILE A 319 -11.48 21.69 4.26
N THR A 320 -11.91 22.90 3.92
CA THR A 320 -11.10 24.11 4.00
C THR A 320 -10.62 24.40 5.43
N ARG A 321 -11.44 24.09 6.44
CA ARG A 321 -11.13 24.31 7.86
C ARG A 321 -10.32 23.19 8.52
N THR A 322 -10.47 21.95 8.05
CA THR A 322 -9.94 20.77 8.76
C THR A 322 -8.71 20.15 8.09
N VAL A 323 -8.57 20.24 6.77
CA VAL A 323 -7.46 19.62 6.05
C VAL A 323 -6.26 20.56 6.02
N ASP A 324 -5.10 20.04 6.40
CA ASP A 324 -3.86 20.79 6.34
C ASP A 324 -3.53 21.07 4.87
N SER A 325 -3.11 22.30 4.56
CA SER A 325 -2.85 22.75 3.18
C SER A 325 -4.06 22.70 2.24
N ALA A 326 -5.30 22.68 2.74
CA ALA A 326 -6.51 22.70 1.92
C ALA A 326 -6.55 23.88 0.92
N ASN A 327 -5.99 25.03 1.29
CA ASN A 327 -5.92 26.23 0.48
C ASN A 327 -4.74 26.27 -0.49
N GLN A 328 -3.88 25.25 -0.49
CA GLN A 328 -2.76 25.17 -1.43
C GLN A 328 -3.29 25.16 -2.87
N CYS A 329 -2.87 26.13 -3.67
CA CYS A 329 -3.17 26.20 -5.09
C CYS A 329 -2.44 25.09 -5.85
N ILE A 330 -3.17 24.40 -6.72
CA ILE A 330 -2.67 23.28 -7.53
C ILE A 330 -2.92 23.49 -9.02
N ASP A 331 -3.16 24.73 -9.46
CA ASP A 331 -3.39 25.08 -10.87
C ASP A 331 -2.29 24.53 -11.78
N GLY A 332 -1.02 24.69 -11.37
CA GLY A 332 0.14 24.20 -12.13
C GLY A 332 0.21 22.68 -12.25
N LEU A 333 -0.53 21.93 -11.42
CA LEU A 333 -0.60 20.47 -11.47
C LEU A 333 -1.75 19.98 -12.37
N VAL A 334 -2.75 20.81 -12.63
CA VAL A 334 -3.93 20.46 -13.43
C VAL A 334 -3.72 20.97 -14.86
N GLY A 335 -3.02 20.17 -15.67
CA GLY A 335 -2.55 20.53 -17.02
C GLY A 335 -3.61 20.65 -18.14
N GLY A 336 -4.77 21.27 -17.90
CA GLY A 336 -5.74 21.55 -18.97
C GLY A 336 -7.13 22.00 -18.49
N LYS A 337 -8.02 22.32 -19.46
CA LYS A 337 -9.39 22.85 -19.21
C LYS A 337 -10.38 21.82 -18.64
N ARG A 338 -10.02 20.54 -18.52
CA ARG A 338 -10.94 19.48 -18.07
C ARG A 338 -10.28 18.62 -17.00
N LEU A 339 -10.90 18.61 -15.82
CA LEU A 339 -10.46 17.81 -14.69
C LEU A 339 -11.16 16.44 -14.69
N CYS A 340 -10.36 15.37 -14.67
CA CYS A 340 -10.81 13.98 -14.57
C CYS A 340 -10.59 13.44 -13.16
N VAL A 341 -11.65 13.44 -12.34
CA VAL A 341 -11.63 12.91 -10.98
C VAL A 341 -12.31 11.55 -10.92
N HIS A 342 -11.63 10.59 -10.31
CA HIS A 342 -12.11 9.25 -10.05
C HIS A 342 -12.50 9.09 -8.58
N ARG A 343 -13.42 8.16 -8.34
CA ARG A 343 -13.64 7.62 -6.99
C ARG A 343 -12.54 6.61 -6.65
N GLY A 344 -12.45 6.23 -5.39
CA GLY A 344 -11.56 5.17 -4.93
C GLY A 344 -11.90 3.83 -5.59
N TYR A 345 -10.85 3.06 -5.85
CA TYR A 345 -10.94 1.76 -6.49
C TYR A 345 -11.38 0.70 -5.47
N PHE A 346 -12.46 -0.02 -5.79
CA PHE A 346 -12.86 -1.21 -5.05
C PHE A 346 -12.72 -2.43 -5.97
N PRO A 347 -11.86 -3.42 -5.64
CA PRO A 347 -11.55 -4.54 -6.52
C PRO A 347 -12.77 -5.36 -6.96
N SER A 348 -13.81 -5.42 -6.12
CA SER A 348 -15.04 -6.16 -6.44
C SER A 348 -15.93 -5.48 -7.49
N GLN A 349 -15.68 -4.20 -7.82
CA GLN A 349 -16.59 -3.41 -8.65
C GLN A 349 -16.09 -3.32 -10.09
N ARG A 350 -16.77 -4.02 -11.01
CA ARG A 350 -16.56 -3.84 -12.47
C ARG A 350 -16.90 -2.41 -12.87
N GLY A 351 -16.01 -1.75 -13.61
CA GLY A 351 -16.22 -0.38 -14.10
C GLY A 351 -16.03 0.73 -13.06
N SER A 352 -15.34 0.45 -11.94
CA SER A 352 -14.90 1.49 -10.99
C SER A 352 -13.99 2.57 -11.63
N GLU A 353 -13.46 2.30 -12.82
CA GLU A 353 -12.63 3.16 -13.66
C GLU A 353 -13.41 4.16 -14.53
N ILE A 354 -14.75 4.19 -14.47
CA ILE A 354 -15.54 5.14 -15.27
C ILE A 354 -15.22 6.58 -14.84
N TYR A 355 -14.52 7.31 -15.70
CA TYR A 355 -14.23 8.72 -15.51
C TYR A 355 -15.47 9.56 -15.81
N VAL A 356 -15.62 10.65 -15.08
CA VAL A 356 -16.61 11.68 -15.41
C VAL A 356 -15.86 12.98 -15.55
N SER A 357 -15.83 13.53 -16.77
CA SER A 357 -15.33 14.88 -17.00
C SER A 357 -16.14 15.83 -16.13
N THR A 358 -15.47 16.55 -15.23
CA THR A 358 -16.10 17.70 -14.59
C THR A 358 -16.19 18.81 -15.63
N LYS A 359 -17.34 19.50 -15.71
CA LYS A 359 -17.59 20.60 -16.66
C LYS A 359 -16.94 21.93 -16.22
N TYR A 360 -16.30 21.94 -15.07
CA TYR A 360 -15.69 23.14 -14.51
C TYR A 360 -14.36 23.41 -15.21
N PRO A 361 -14.16 24.57 -15.86
CA PRO A 361 -12.81 25.07 -16.00
C PRO A 361 -12.30 25.42 -14.59
N PRO A 362 -11.09 25.00 -14.19
CA PRO A 362 -10.45 25.62 -13.05
C PRO A 362 -10.17 27.06 -13.47
N GLU A 363 -10.98 28.00 -12.99
CA GLU A 363 -10.51 29.38 -12.89
C GLU A 363 -9.23 29.38 -12.02
N PRO A 364 -8.31 30.33 -12.22
CA PRO A 364 -7.15 30.47 -11.34
C PRO A 364 -7.56 30.46 -9.87
N GLY A 365 -6.83 29.72 -9.04
CA GLY A 365 -7.17 29.48 -7.64
C GLY A 365 -7.79 28.11 -7.36
N PHE A 366 -7.61 27.11 -8.23
CA PHE A 366 -8.04 25.75 -7.92
C PHE A 366 -7.13 25.15 -6.84
N THR A 367 -7.71 24.79 -5.70
CA THR A 367 -6.97 24.32 -4.53
C THR A 367 -7.13 22.82 -4.25
N VAL A 368 -6.33 22.29 -3.32
CA VAL A 368 -6.50 20.93 -2.77
C VAL A 368 -7.93 20.72 -2.25
N ALA A 369 -8.53 21.72 -1.59
CA ALA A 369 -9.91 21.65 -1.10
C ALA A 369 -10.92 21.42 -2.25
N HIS A 370 -10.73 22.07 -3.40
CA HIS A 370 -11.59 21.89 -4.56
C HIS A 370 -11.48 20.46 -5.10
N MET A 371 -10.25 19.95 -5.25
CA MET A 371 -9.99 18.58 -5.69
C MET A 371 -10.63 17.55 -4.74
N LEU A 372 -10.39 17.69 -3.43
CA LEU A 372 -10.97 16.80 -2.42
C LEU A 372 -12.49 16.85 -2.42
N THR A 373 -13.09 18.02 -2.60
CA THR A 373 -14.55 18.14 -2.67
C THR A 373 -15.11 17.34 -3.83
N HIS A 374 -14.45 17.40 -4.99
CA HIS A 374 -14.82 16.55 -6.13
C HIS A 374 -14.63 15.06 -5.87
N ILE A 375 -13.50 14.67 -5.29
CA ILE A 375 -13.19 13.28 -4.93
C ILE A 375 -14.24 12.71 -3.99
N ILE A 376 -14.59 13.43 -2.93
CA ILE A 376 -15.55 12.98 -1.92
C ILE A 376 -16.95 12.87 -2.52
N ARG A 377 -17.39 13.84 -3.34
CA ARG A 377 -18.66 13.72 -4.10
C ARG A 377 -18.71 12.43 -4.92
N LYS A 378 -17.63 12.14 -5.67
CA LYS A 378 -17.55 10.93 -6.48
C LYS A 378 -17.53 9.66 -5.63
N GLN A 379 -16.85 9.69 -4.50
CA GLN A 379 -16.81 8.56 -3.57
C GLN A 379 -18.18 8.29 -2.96
N TYR A 380 -18.91 9.34 -2.58
CA TYR A 380 -20.27 9.26 -2.06
C TYR A 380 -21.24 8.67 -3.08
N ASP A 381 -21.28 9.25 -4.29
CA ASP A 381 -22.14 8.77 -5.38
C ASP A 381 -21.81 7.31 -5.72
N GLY A 382 -20.52 6.97 -5.71
CA GLY A 382 -20.03 5.62 -5.92
C GLY A 382 -20.52 4.65 -4.85
N TRP A 383 -20.43 5.03 -3.58
CA TRP A 383 -20.89 4.18 -2.47
C TRP A 383 -22.38 3.92 -2.55
N ILE A 384 -23.20 4.97 -2.77
CA ILE A 384 -24.65 4.82 -2.90
C ILE A 384 -25.02 3.94 -4.10
N LYS A 385 -24.38 4.13 -5.25
CA LYS A 385 -24.64 3.28 -6.43
C LYS A 385 -24.31 1.81 -6.19
N SER A 386 -23.30 1.53 -5.38
CA SER A 386 -22.83 0.17 -5.14
C SER A 386 -23.54 -0.54 -3.98
N TYR A 387 -23.91 0.20 -2.94
CA TYR A 387 -24.41 -0.36 -1.68
C TYR A 387 -25.78 0.21 -1.25
N GLY A 388 -26.40 1.04 -2.10
CA GLY A 388 -27.76 1.56 -1.98
C GLY A 388 -27.91 2.80 -1.08
N ARG A 389 -27.22 2.85 0.06
CA ARG A 389 -27.28 3.97 1.03
C ARG A 389 -25.98 4.08 1.82
N ILE A 390 -25.69 5.25 2.38
CA ILE A 390 -24.45 5.51 3.16
C ILE A 390 -24.32 4.54 4.33
N GLY A 391 -25.40 4.32 5.09
CA GLY A 391 -25.40 3.46 6.28
C GLY A 391 -25.40 1.96 5.98
N THR A 392 -25.35 1.54 4.70
CA THR A 392 -25.16 0.13 4.37
C THR A 392 -23.70 -0.23 4.59
N LYS A 393 -23.46 -1.34 5.28
CA LYS A 393 -22.12 -1.91 5.41
C LYS A 393 -21.81 -2.82 4.23
N ALA A 394 -20.60 -2.69 3.70
CA ALA A 394 -20.03 -3.59 2.71
C ALA A 394 -19.20 -4.68 3.40
N LYS A 395 -19.00 -5.83 2.77
CA LYS A 395 -18.00 -6.78 3.27
C LYS A 395 -16.61 -6.21 3.02
N LEU A 396 -15.71 -6.31 4.00
CA LEU A 396 -14.34 -5.79 3.91
C LEU A 396 -13.63 -6.31 2.65
N LYS A 397 -13.76 -7.60 2.34
CA LYS A 397 -13.19 -8.22 1.13
C LYS A 397 -13.68 -7.60 -0.19
N ASP A 398 -14.87 -7.00 -0.20
CA ASP A 398 -15.40 -6.35 -1.39
C ASP A 398 -14.73 -4.97 -1.61
N VAL A 399 -14.24 -4.37 -0.53
CA VAL A 399 -13.61 -3.04 -0.51
C VAL A 399 -12.11 -3.13 -0.76
N VAL A 400 -11.39 -4.02 -0.07
CA VAL A 400 -9.93 -4.14 -0.18
C VAL A 400 -9.47 -5.29 -1.09
N GLY A 401 -10.38 -6.18 -1.50
CA GLY A 401 -10.07 -7.32 -2.35
C GLY A 401 -9.70 -8.61 -1.59
N PRO A 402 -9.60 -9.74 -2.29
CA PRO A 402 -9.37 -11.07 -1.70
C PRO A 402 -7.95 -11.26 -1.13
N GLY A 403 -6.96 -10.50 -1.63
CA GLY A 403 -5.54 -10.70 -1.31
C GLY A 403 -5.07 -10.11 0.03
N GLU A 404 -5.83 -9.21 0.65
CA GLU A 404 -5.40 -8.46 1.85
C GLU A 404 -6.19 -8.77 3.13
N VAL A 405 -7.21 -9.64 3.08
CA VAL A 405 -8.14 -9.83 4.21
C VAL A 405 -8.04 -11.20 4.85
N ALA A 406 -7.52 -11.25 6.09
CA ALA A 406 -7.57 -12.42 6.96
C ALA A 406 -8.95 -12.63 7.65
N LEU A 407 -9.94 -11.78 7.39
CA LEU A 407 -11.24 -11.73 8.07
C LEU A 407 -12.42 -11.72 7.07
N PRO A 408 -12.84 -12.90 6.56
CA PRO A 408 -13.78 -13.01 5.44
C PRO A 408 -15.21 -12.47 5.70
N ASP A 409 -15.53 -12.07 6.94
CA ASP A 409 -16.86 -11.60 7.35
C ASP A 409 -16.86 -10.23 8.06
N ALA A 410 -15.73 -9.51 8.08
CA ALA A 410 -15.71 -8.15 8.61
C ALA A 410 -16.55 -7.22 7.74
N GLU A 411 -17.33 -6.35 8.37
CA GLU A 411 -18.18 -5.36 7.70
C GLU A 411 -17.56 -3.96 7.83
N VAL A 412 -17.61 -3.20 6.74
CA VAL A 412 -17.07 -1.84 6.62
C VAL A 412 -18.20 -0.90 6.26
N GLY A 413 -18.43 0.09 7.11
CA GLY A 413 -19.31 1.21 6.81
C GLY A 413 -18.58 2.32 6.06
N TYR A 414 -19.35 3.26 5.50
CA TYR A 414 -18.78 4.45 4.85
C TYR A 414 -18.01 5.32 5.84
N GLU A 415 -18.45 5.32 7.11
CA GLU A 415 -17.78 5.96 8.24
C GLU A 415 -16.36 5.45 8.49
N ASN A 416 -16.03 4.25 8.03
CA ASN A 416 -14.69 3.67 8.20
C ASN A 416 -13.73 4.09 7.09
N LEU A 417 -14.16 4.84 6.06
CA LEU A 417 -13.31 5.23 4.95
C LEU A 417 -12.60 6.56 5.21
N TYR A 418 -11.29 6.57 4.95
CA TYR A 418 -10.41 7.73 5.06
C TYR A 418 -9.70 7.97 3.73
N ILE A 419 -9.57 9.24 3.33
CA ILE A 419 -8.69 9.66 2.22
C ILE A 419 -7.36 10.08 2.81
N VAL A 420 -6.30 9.32 2.56
CA VAL A 420 -4.95 9.57 3.11
C VAL A 420 -4.04 10.33 2.15
N ALA A 421 -4.32 10.27 0.85
CA ALA A 421 -3.60 11.01 -0.17
C ALA A 421 -4.45 11.19 -1.43
N ILE A 422 -4.10 12.17 -2.27
CA ILE A 422 -4.54 12.24 -3.66
C ILE A 422 -3.40 11.74 -4.54
N ARG A 423 -3.73 10.84 -5.46
CA ARG A 423 -2.83 10.25 -6.45
C ARG A 423 -3.25 10.66 -7.86
N ARG A 424 -2.33 10.49 -8.81
CA ARG A 424 -2.61 10.72 -10.23
C ARG A 424 -2.20 9.54 -11.09
N SER A 425 -2.83 9.40 -12.25
CA SER A 425 -2.40 8.51 -13.34
C SER A 425 -2.41 9.31 -14.64
N THR A 426 -1.43 9.04 -15.50
CA THR A 426 -1.54 9.40 -16.90
C THR A 426 -2.10 8.18 -17.62
N GLY A 427 -3.41 8.18 -17.88
CA GLY A 427 -4.06 7.04 -18.51
C GLY A 427 -3.49 6.76 -19.89
N ALA A 428 -3.78 5.58 -20.45
CA ALA A 428 -3.36 5.22 -21.81
C ALA A 428 -3.88 6.18 -22.90
N ASP A 429 -4.91 6.97 -22.60
CA ASP A 429 -5.46 8.04 -23.46
C ASP A 429 -4.75 9.39 -23.30
N GLY A 430 -3.65 9.45 -22.54
CA GLY A 430 -2.87 10.65 -22.27
C GLY A 430 -3.57 11.66 -21.34
N ARG A 431 -4.74 11.31 -20.78
CA ARG A 431 -5.47 12.20 -19.88
C ARG A 431 -5.00 12.01 -18.45
N LEU A 432 -4.82 13.15 -17.76
CA LEU A 432 -4.47 13.17 -16.35
C LEU A 432 -5.70 12.87 -15.49
N ARG A 433 -5.61 11.81 -14.69
CA ARG A 433 -6.69 11.30 -13.84
C ARG A 433 -6.27 11.39 -12.38
N TRP A 434 -7.20 11.78 -11.51
CA TRP A 434 -6.95 11.98 -10.08
C TRP A 434 -7.77 11.00 -9.24
N PHE A 435 -7.15 10.37 -8.24
CA PHE A 435 -7.74 9.32 -7.43
C PHE A 435 -7.52 9.57 -5.94
N PRO A 436 -8.48 9.26 -5.06
CA PRO A 436 -8.18 9.12 -3.65
C PRO A 436 -7.40 7.83 -3.40
N GLN A 437 -6.32 7.93 -2.63
CA GLN A 437 -5.80 6.79 -1.89
C GLN A 437 -6.63 6.63 -0.63
N LEU A 438 -7.30 5.48 -0.51
CA LEU A 438 -8.21 5.20 0.58
C LEU A 438 -7.60 4.26 1.62
N GLU A 439 -8.05 4.39 2.85
CA GLU A 439 -7.73 3.51 3.97
C GLU A 439 -9.02 3.22 4.76
N VAL A 440 -9.20 1.96 5.15
CA VAL A 440 -10.25 1.55 6.08
C VAL A 440 -9.71 1.64 7.51
N ARG A 441 -10.38 2.40 8.37
CA ARG A 441 -10.07 2.48 9.80
C ARG A 441 -11.23 1.98 10.64
N PHE A 442 -10.91 1.06 11.53
CA PHE A 442 -11.82 0.59 12.57
C PHE A 442 -11.45 1.31 13.86
N GLN A 443 -12.35 2.15 14.37
CA GLN A 443 -12.17 2.89 15.62
C GLN A 443 -12.53 2.04 16.83
#